data_AF-A0A3D1CHV0-F1
#
_entry.id   AF-A0A3D1CHV0-F1
#
_cell.length_a   1.000
_cell.length_b   1.000
_cell.length_c   1.000
_cell.angle_alpha   90.00
_cell.angle_beta   90.00
_cell.angle_gamma   90.00
#
_symmetry.space_group_name_H-M   'P 1'
#
loop_
_entity.id
_entity.type
_entity.pdbx_description
1 polymer ?
#
loop_
_entity_poly.entity_id
_entity_poly.type
_entity_poly.pdbx_seq_one_letter_code
_entity_poly.pdbx_strand_id
1 'polypeptide(L)' 'MNAWPNGVKRAMSQSEHAEWNSYNYPGTLQLCCQCDEPTGRCEEDSIYLDDDTGPLCESCYEPHKEKTP' A
#
# COMPACT_ATOMS: atom_id res chain seq x y z
N MET A 1 9.59 18.70 -6.71
CA MET A 1 9.47 18.93 -8.17
C MET A 1 9.17 17.57 -8.78
N ASN A 2 8.02 17.40 -9.42
CA ASN A 2 7.55 16.11 -9.93
C ASN A 2 8.37 15.75 -11.19
N ALA A 3 9.58 15.21 -10.99
CA ALA A 3 10.44 14.79 -12.07
C ALA A 3 9.87 13.53 -12.71
N TRP A 4 9.93 13.42 -14.03
CA TRP A 4 9.68 12.17 -14.74
C TRP A 4 10.94 11.30 -14.67
N PRO A 5 10.85 9.96 -14.78
CA PRO A 5 12.03 9.12 -14.91
C PRO A 5 12.94 9.66 -16.02
N ASN A 6 14.19 9.98 -15.66
CA ASN A 6 15.21 10.54 -16.54
C ASN A 6 14.85 11.90 -17.18
N GLY A 7 13.88 12.64 -16.65
CA GLY A 7 13.47 13.95 -17.17
C GLY A 7 12.74 13.90 -18.52
N VAL A 8 12.39 12.71 -19.02
CA VAL A 8 11.69 12.53 -20.29
C VAL A 8 10.23 12.21 -20.01
N LYS A 9 9.33 13.06 -20.50
CA LYS A 9 7.89 12.81 -20.46
C LYS A 9 7.55 11.75 -21.50
N ARG A 10 7.29 10.52 -21.04
CA ARG A 10 6.86 9.39 -21.87
C ARG A 10 5.75 8.60 -21.18
N ALA A 11 4.99 7.86 -21.97
CA ALA A 11 4.12 6.82 -21.41
C ALA A 11 5.01 5.74 -20.76
N MET A 12 4.76 5.46 -19.49
CA MET A 12 5.34 4.33 -18.76
C MET A 12 4.37 3.15 -18.87
N SER A 13 4.93 1.95 -18.93
CA SER A 13 4.17 0.73 -18.67
C SER A 13 3.72 0.68 -17.21
N GLN A 14 2.74 -0.17 -16.89
CA GLN A 14 2.25 -0.33 -15.51
C GLN A 14 3.36 -0.75 -14.54
N SER A 15 4.30 -1.60 -14.99
CA SER A 15 5.44 -2.03 -14.17
C SER A 15 6.40 -0.87 -13.89
N GLU A 16 6.67 -0.02 -14.88
CA GLU A 16 7.53 1.16 -14.71
C GLU A 16 6.90 2.21 -13.78
N HIS A 17 5.58 2.37 -13.83
CA HIS A 17 4.88 3.21 -12.86
C HIS A 17 5.01 2.68 -11.43
N ALA A 18 4.87 1.36 -11.23
CA ALA A 18 4.97 0.74 -9.91
C ALA A 18 6.37 0.93 -9.30
N GLU A 19 7.43 0.71 -10.09
CA GLU A 19 8.82 0.92 -9.67
C GLU A 19 9.13 2.41 -9.41
N TRP A 20 8.65 3.30 -10.27
CA TRP A 20 8.81 4.74 -10.06
C TRP A 20 8.13 5.20 -8.76
N ASN A 21 6.91 4.71 -8.52
CA ASN A 21 6.13 5.07 -7.33
C ASN A 21 6.76 4.54 -6.05
N SER A 22 7.28 3.31 -6.04
CA SER A 22 7.95 2.76 -4.85
C SER A 22 9.19 3.57 -4.45
N TYR A 23 9.92 4.12 -5.43
CA TYR A 23 11.10 4.93 -5.19
C TYR A 23 10.79 6.38 -4.83
N ASN A 24 9.83 7.02 -5.50
CA ASN A 24 9.56 8.46 -5.39
C ASN A 24 8.44 8.82 -4.42
N TYR A 25 7.54 7.88 -4.17
CA TYR A 25 6.42 8.04 -3.24
C TYR A 25 6.38 6.89 -2.21
N PRO A 26 7.50 6.59 -1.51
CA PRO A 26 7.54 5.46 -0.57
C PRO A 26 6.55 5.64 0.60
N GLY A 27 6.21 6.89 0.93
CA GLY A 27 5.29 7.23 2.02
C GLY A 27 3.82 7.37 1.62
N THR A 28 3.43 7.12 0.36
CA THR A 28 2.01 7.08 -0.02
C THR A 28 1.37 5.72 0.22
N LEU A 29 2.15 4.73 0.65
CA LEU A 29 1.63 3.44 1.06
C LEU A 29 1.14 3.55 2.50
N GLN A 30 -0.09 3.11 2.71
CA GLN A 30 -0.64 2.98 4.05
C GLN A 30 0.16 1.93 4.84
N LEU A 31 0.55 2.25 6.08
CA LEU A 31 1.33 1.38 6.96
C LEU A 31 0.41 0.55 7.86
N CYS A 32 0.78 -0.71 8.11
CA CYS A 32 0.05 -1.60 8.98
C CYS A 32 0.18 -1.14 10.44
N CYS A 33 -0.94 -0.95 11.15
CA CYS A 33 -0.93 -0.52 12.55
C CYS A 33 -0.37 -1.56 13.54
N GLN A 34 -0.14 -2.80 13.11
CA GLN A 34 0.43 -3.87 13.94
C GLN A 34 1.92 -4.11 13.73
N CYS A 35 2.42 -3.96 12.50
CA CYS A 35 3.80 -4.31 12.16
C CYS A 35 4.60 -3.17 11.52
N ASP A 36 3.99 -2.00 11.33
CA ASP A 36 4.57 -0.81 10.71
C ASP A 36 5.07 -0.99 9.25
N GLU A 37 4.87 -2.17 8.65
CA GLU A 37 5.19 -2.44 7.25
C GLU A 37 4.11 -1.91 6.29
N PRO A 38 4.46 -1.61 5.02
CA PRO A 38 3.49 -1.21 4.01
C PRO A 38 2.40 -2.27 3.82
N THR A 39 1.14 -1.85 3.86
CA THR A 39 -0.01 -2.72 3.61
C THR A 39 -0.14 -3.14 2.14
N GLY A 40 0.56 -2.45 1.23
CA GLY A 40 0.40 -2.61 -0.22
C GLY A 40 -0.93 -2.08 -0.75
N ARG A 41 -1.71 -1.37 0.07
CA ARG A 41 -3.02 -0.82 -0.26
C ARG A 41 -3.07 0.69 -0.06
N CYS A 42 -4.00 1.36 -0.75
CA CYS A 42 -4.35 2.76 -0.50
C CYS A 42 -5.48 2.86 0.54
N GLU A 43 -5.80 4.08 0.96
CA GLU A 43 -6.84 4.38 1.96
C GLU A 43 -8.21 3.77 1.58
N GLU A 44 -8.54 3.70 0.29
CA GLU A 44 -9.81 3.14 -0.21
C GLU A 44 -9.90 1.61 -0.10
N ASP A 45 -8.77 0.90 -0.18
CA ASP A 45 -8.68 -0.57 -0.14
C ASP A 45 -8.20 -1.12 1.21
N SER A 46 -8.18 -0.25 2.23
CA SER A 46 -7.73 -0.54 3.59
C SER A 46 -8.44 -1.74 4.20
N ILE A 47 -7.70 -2.54 4.97
CA ILE A 47 -8.26 -3.65 5.72
C ILE A 47 -8.44 -3.22 7.18
N TYR A 48 -9.66 -3.36 7.67
CA TYR A 48 -10.02 -3.15 9.07
C TYR A 48 -10.67 -4.42 9.63
N LEU A 49 -10.49 -4.65 10.93
CA LEU A 49 -11.25 -5.63 11.69
C LEU A 49 -12.66 -5.10 12.01
N ASP A 50 -13.55 -5.97 12.48
CA ASP A 50 -14.92 -5.61 12.87
C ASP A 50 -15.00 -4.55 13.98
N ASP A 51 -13.94 -4.38 14.78
CA ASP A 51 -13.82 -3.37 15.83
C ASP A 51 -13.14 -2.07 15.35
N ASP A 52 -13.10 -1.83 14.03
CA ASP A 52 -12.41 -0.71 13.38
C ASP A 52 -10.88 -0.69 13.57
N THR A 53 -10.29 -1.80 14.04
CA THR A 53 -8.83 -1.93 14.15
C THR A 53 -8.20 -2.06 12.76
N GLY A 54 -7.40 -1.07 12.37
CA GLY A 54 -6.64 -1.05 11.12
C GLY A 54 -5.95 0.30 10.92
N PRO A 55 -5.33 0.54 9.75
CA PRO A 55 -5.25 -0.38 8.61
C PRO A 55 -4.28 -1.55 8.83
N LEU A 56 -4.62 -2.73 8.31
CA LEU A 56 -3.79 -3.94 8.40
C LEU A 56 -3.22 -4.34 7.03
N CYS A 57 -2.04 -4.97 7.02
CA CYS A 57 -1.55 -5.71 5.87
C CYS A 57 -2.25 -7.09 5.77
N GLU A 58 -2.18 -7.75 4.62
CA GLU A 58 -2.83 -9.05 4.41
C GLU A 58 -2.38 -10.09 5.43
N SER A 59 -1.07 -10.15 5.72
CA SER A 59 -0.50 -11.11 6.68
C SER A 59 -0.96 -10.89 8.12
N CYS A 60 -1.19 -9.64 8.54
CA CYS A 60 -1.75 -9.33 9.85
C CYS A 60 -3.26 -9.56 9.91
N TYR A 61 -3.97 -9.51 8.77
CA TYR A 61 -5.40 -9.74 8.71
C TYR A 61 -5.80 -11.22 8.61
N GLU A 62 -5.03 -12.04 7.90
CA GLU A 62 -5.33 -13.47 7.70
C GLU A 62 -5.69 -14.22 9.00
N PRO A 63 -4.96 -14.08 10.12
CA PRO A 63 -5.29 -14.76 11.37
C PRO A 63 -6.63 -14.33 12.00
N HIS A 64 -7.20 -13.20 11.57
CA HIS A 64 -8.48 -12.68 12.06
C HIS A 64 -9.66 -13.13 11.19
N LYS A 65 -9.43 -13.51 9.92
CA LYS A 65 -10.49 -13.99 9.01
C LYS A 65 -11.20 -15.26 9.51
N GLU A 66 -10.52 -16.10 10.27
CA GLU A 66 -11.03 -17.40 10.73
C GLU A 66 -11.83 -17.31 12.04
N LYS A 67 -12.07 -16.10 12.56
CA LYS A 67 -12.80 -15.87 13.82
C LYS A 67 -14.25 -15.40 13.64
N THR A 68 -14.79 -15.46 12.43
CA THR A 68 -16.22 -15.25 12.24
C THR A 68 -16.96 -16.59 12.44
N PRO A 69 -17.83 -16.72 13.47
CA PRO A 69 -18.62 -17.93 13.69
C PRO A 69 -19.64 -18.22 12.57
#